data_AF-A0A2V7RHB6-F1
#
_entry.id   AF-A0A2V7RHB6-F1
#
_cell.length_a   1.000
_cell.length_b   1.000
_cell.length_c   1.000
_cell.angle_alpha   90.00
_cell.angle_beta   90.00
_cell.angle_gamma   90.00
#
_symmetry.space_group_name_H-M   'P 1'
#
loop_
_entity.id
_entity.type
_entity.pdbx_description
1 polymer ?
#
loop_
_entity_poly.entity_id
_entity_poly.type
_entity_poly.pdbx_seq_one_letter_code
_entity_poly.pdbx_strand_id
1 'polypeptide(L)'
;MDLSGLPQFTIEEIRHTPGDPEVVLVGRLSHLRGVRNQAAWLYRSTGPSLIGTVAQIPTLTHDSVEYRTSDTALAPELRVGAVYPWIDYYWQSYHVAMVLAGRWEHRTFTPEAAHYFRLGGVTGWQPVGAKLPEGAEDLGVREGAWDHEHCELCRARIGDPESRDGYVDPEKHWLCRACHDRYAITRDISFVIDD
;
A
#
# COMPACT_ATOMS: atom_id res chain seq x y z
N MET A 1 10.60 2.59 -13.62
CA MET A 1 9.39 3.41 -13.82
C MET A 1 9.23 4.33 -12.63
N ASP A 2 8.87 5.59 -12.85
CA ASP A 2 8.55 6.55 -11.78
C ASP A 2 7.03 6.80 -11.69
N LEU A 3 6.62 7.73 -10.82
CA LEU A 3 5.21 8.11 -10.63
C LEU A 3 4.51 8.57 -11.92
N SER A 4 5.24 9.16 -12.87
CA SER A 4 4.65 9.63 -14.13
C SER A 4 4.27 8.50 -15.08
N GLY A 5 4.82 7.30 -14.85
CA GLY A 5 4.48 6.08 -15.60
C GLY A 5 3.21 5.36 -15.12
N LEU A 6 2.64 5.77 -13.99
CA LEU A 6 1.34 5.29 -13.52
C LEU A 6 0.20 6.01 -14.25
N PRO A 7 -1.02 5.44 -14.29
CA PRO A 7 -2.19 6.18 -14.75
C PRO A 7 -2.37 7.45 -13.92
N GLN A 8 -2.62 8.58 -14.59
CA GLN A 8 -2.79 9.88 -13.93
C GLN A 8 -4.26 10.24 -13.94
N PHE A 9 -4.88 10.34 -12.76
CA PHE A 9 -6.26 10.79 -12.60
C PHE A 9 -6.29 12.32 -12.52
N THR A 10 -6.89 12.96 -13.52
CA THR A 10 -7.08 14.41 -13.54
C THR A 10 -8.51 14.75 -13.11
N ILE A 11 -8.65 15.56 -12.07
CA ILE A 11 -9.95 15.99 -11.56
C ILE A 11 -10.54 17.06 -12.49
N GLU A 12 -11.70 16.79 -13.08
CA GLU A 12 -12.44 17.73 -13.94
C GLU A 12 -13.58 18.41 -13.18
N GLU A 13 -14.17 17.72 -12.20
CA GLU A 13 -15.28 18.23 -11.38
C GLU A 13 -15.21 17.63 -9.96
N ILE A 14 -15.65 18.39 -8.96
CA ILE A 14 -15.81 17.93 -7.57
C ILE A 14 -17.27 18.16 -7.19
N ARG A 15 -17.97 17.07 -6.85
CA ARG A 15 -19.38 17.11 -6.43
C ARG A 15 -19.49 16.78 -4.95
N HIS A 16 -20.15 17.68 -4.23
CA HIS A 16 -20.55 17.49 -2.84
C HIS A 16 -22.06 17.32 -2.77
N THR A 17 -22.52 16.25 -2.14
CA THR A 17 -23.93 16.08 -1.82
C THR A 17 -24.14 16.56 -0.38
N PRO A 18 -25.02 17.55 -0.12
CA PRO A 18 -25.27 18.02 1.23
C PRO A 18 -25.69 16.88 2.17
N GLY A 19 -24.98 16.73 3.29
CA GLY A 19 -25.23 15.67 4.28
C GLY A 19 -24.60 14.32 3.95
N ASP A 20 -23.93 14.17 2.81
CA ASP A 20 -23.16 12.98 2.45
C ASP A 20 -21.69 13.19 2.86
N PRO A 21 -21.08 12.29 3.65
CA PRO A 21 -19.66 12.37 3.95
C PRO A 21 -18.78 12.03 2.72
N GLU A 22 -19.32 11.38 1.70
CA GLU A 22 -18.57 11.10 0.47
C GLU A 22 -18.54 12.31 -0.47
N VAL A 23 -17.39 12.45 -1.13
CA VAL A 23 -17.19 13.40 -2.21
C VAL A 23 -16.95 12.61 -3.50
N VAL A 24 -17.61 13.04 -4.57
CA VAL A 24 -17.42 12.45 -5.90
C VAL A 24 -16.48 13.33 -6.70
N LEU A 25 -15.34 12.76 -7.06
CA LEU A 25 -14.37 13.35 -7.97
C LEU A 25 -14.64 12.79 -9.36
N VAL A 26 -15.02 13.66 -10.30
CA VAL A 26 -15.20 13.27 -11.69
C VAL A 26 -13.93 13.65 -12.43
N GLY A 27 -13.38 12.71 -13.19
CA GLY A 27 -12.12 12.92 -13.88
C GLY A 27 -11.86 11.92 -14.99
N ARG A 28 -10.62 11.94 -15.49
CA ARG A 28 -10.14 11.02 -16.53
C ARG A 28 -8.76 10.49 -16.20
N LEU A 29 -8.46 9.31 -16.72
CA LEU A 29 -7.15 8.68 -16.60
C LEU A 29 -6.33 8.90 -17.87
N SER A 30 -5.04 9.22 -17.71
CA SER A 30 -4.12 9.37 -18.84
C SER A 30 -3.97 8.10 -19.69
N HIS A 31 -4.06 6.93 -19.06
CA HIS A 31 -4.10 5.62 -19.71
C HIS A 31 -4.73 4.58 -18.76
N LEU A 32 -5.02 3.37 -19.25
CA LEU A 32 -5.69 2.32 -18.45
C LEU A 32 -4.75 1.18 -17.98
N ARG A 33 -3.47 1.20 -18.35
CA ARG A 33 -2.51 0.17 -17.90
C ARG A 33 -2.41 0.17 -16.37
N GLY A 34 -2.78 -0.94 -15.74
CA GLY A 34 -2.77 -1.11 -14.28
C GLY A 34 -4.05 -0.74 -13.57
N VAL A 35 -5.12 -0.34 -14.28
CA VAL A 35 -6.44 -0.05 -13.67
C VAL A 35 -7.32 -1.30 -13.74
N ARG A 36 -7.49 -1.99 -12.60
CA ARG A 36 -8.07 -3.34 -12.58
C ARG A 36 -9.15 -3.56 -11.53
N ASN A 37 -9.10 -2.79 -10.45
CA ASN A 37 -10.06 -2.86 -9.38
C ASN A 37 -10.96 -1.62 -9.33
N GLN A 38 -12.17 -1.82 -8.78
CA GLN A 38 -13.09 -0.74 -8.48
C GLN A 38 -12.63 0.10 -7.28
N ALA A 39 -11.63 -0.34 -6.53
CA ALA A 39 -11.00 0.45 -5.49
C ALA A 39 -9.58 0.84 -5.93
N ALA A 40 -9.15 2.02 -5.50
CA ALA A 40 -7.80 2.51 -5.77
C ALA A 40 -7.40 3.60 -4.77
N TRP A 41 -6.12 3.97 -4.84
CA TRP A 41 -5.58 5.15 -4.19
C TRP A 41 -5.29 6.24 -5.22
N LEU A 42 -5.66 7.48 -4.89
CA LEU A 42 -5.05 8.67 -5.48
C LEU A 42 -3.81 9.02 -4.66
N TYR A 43 -2.64 8.70 -5.20
CA TYR A 43 -1.38 8.79 -4.49
C TYR A 43 -0.96 10.23 -4.24
N ARG A 44 -0.50 10.49 -3.01
CA ARG A 44 0.08 11.77 -2.60
C ARG A 44 1.47 11.53 -2.06
N SER A 45 2.46 12.22 -2.63
CA SER A 45 3.85 12.18 -2.13
C SER A 45 4.00 12.93 -0.81
N THR A 46 3.10 13.87 -0.53
CA THR A 46 3.04 14.61 0.72
C THR A 46 1.69 14.38 1.40
N GLY A 47 1.73 13.80 2.60
CA GLY A 47 0.53 13.50 3.37
C GLY A 47 -0.17 12.18 2.97
N PRO A 48 -1.31 11.86 3.60
CA PRO A 48 -2.02 10.60 3.36
C PRO A 48 -2.58 10.53 1.93
N SER A 49 -2.40 9.40 1.24
CA SER A 49 -3.09 9.18 -0.05
C SER A 49 -4.59 8.97 0.18
N LEU A 50 -5.41 9.29 -0.82
CA LEU A 50 -6.87 9.15 -0.73
C LEU A 50 -7.27 7.77 -1.20
N ILE A 51 -7.98 6.98 -0.40
CA ILE A 51 -8.63 5.75 -0.87
C ILE A 51 -10.06 6.05 -1.32
N GLY A 52 -10.52 5.33 -2.33
CA GLY A 52 -11.85 5.49 -2.86
C GLY A 52 -12.22 4.39 -3.84
N THR A 53 -13.44 4.52 -4.36
CA THR A 53 -14.01 3.54 -5.28
C THR A 53 -14.56 4.19 -6.55
N VAL A 54 -14.61 3.42 -7.64
CA VAL A 54 -15.27 3.77 -8.88
C VAL A 54 -16.42 2.80 -9.13
N ALA A 55 -17.54 3.30 -9.62
CA ALA A 55 -18.71 2.45 -9.91
C ALA A 55 -18.40 1.43 -11.01
N GLN A 56 -17.59 1.83 -12.00
CA GLN A 56 -17.19 0.98 -13.11
C GLN A 56 -15.75 1.30 -13.52
N ILE A 57 -14.99 0.28 -13.89
CA ILE A 57 -13.66 0.45 -14.47
C ILE A 57 -13.85 1.00 -15.89
N PRO A 58 -13.20 2.12 -16.25
CA PRO A 58 -13.28 2.68 -17.59
C PRO A 58 -12.72 1.71 -18.62
N THR A 59 -13.33 1.70 -19.81
CA THR A 59 -12.93 0.84 -20.92
C THR A 59 -12.08 1.57 -21.96
N LEU A 60 -12.21 2.89 -22.01
CA LEU A 60 -11.46 3.79 -22.88
C LEU A 60 -10.83 4.89 -22.03
N THR A 61 -9.67 5.40 -22.46
CA THR A 61 -8.93 6.43 -21.72
C THR A 61 -9.67 7.77 -21.59
N HIS A 62 -10.63 8.02 -22.47
CA HIS A 62 -11.44 9.23 -22.47
C HIS A 62 -12.78 9.06 -21.73
N ASP A 63 -13.06 7.88 -21.19
CA ASP A 63 -14.22 7.65 -20.35
C ASP A 63 -14.13 8.52 -19.09
N SER A 64 -15.25 9.15 -18.73
CA SER A 64 -15.37 9.85 -17.45
C SER A 64 -15.40 8.82 -16.32
N VAL A 65 -14.61 9.07 -15.28
CA VAL A 65 -14.52 8.22 -14.10
C VAL A 65 -15.08 8.98 -12.90
N GLU A 66 -16.06 8.39 -12.21
CA GLU A 66 -16.58 8.89 -10.93
C GLU A 66 -15.88 8.17 -9.78
N TYR A 67 -14.92 8.84 -9.14
CA TYR A 67 -14.19 8.35 -7.99
C TYR A 67 -14.80 8.88 -6.68
N ARG A 68 -15.21 7.99 -5.79
CA ARG A 68 -15.90 8.29 -4.54
C ARG A 68 -14.95 8.09 -3.36
N THR A 69 -14.83 9.10 -2.50
CA THR A 69 -13.98 9.03 -1.31
C THR A 69 -14.57 9.85 -0.17
N SER A 70 -14.42 9.35 1.06
CA SER A 70 -14.74 10.07 2.31
C SER A 70 -13.52 10.79 2.91
N ASP A 71 -12.34 10.62 2.33
CA ASP A 71 -11.06 11.08 2.89
C ASP A 71 -10.70 12.52 2.52
N THR A 72 -11.65 13.34 2.07
CA THR A 72 -11.33 14.69 1.59
C THR A 72 -10.72 15.61 2.64
N ALA A 73 -11.01 15.37 3.93
CA ALA A 73 -10.33 16.05 5.03
C ALA A 73 -8.80 15.80 5.06
N LEU A 74 -8.32 14.72 4.46
CA LEU A 74 -6.91 14.38 4.36
C LEU A 74 -6.19 15.09 3.20
N ALA A 75 -6.93 15.68 2.25
CA ALA A 75 -6.39 16.39 1.09
C ALA A 75 -7.05 17.78 0.94
N PRO A 76 -6.69 18.76 1.79
CA PRO A 76 -7.23 20.12 1.69
C PRO A 76 -6.85 20.85 0.39
N GLU A 77 -5.85 20.37 -0.35
CA GLU A 77 -5.42 20.94 -1.63
C GLU A 77 -6.18 20.43 -2.85
N LEU A 78 -7.12 19.50 -2.64
CA LEU A 78 -7.92 18.88 -3.69
C LEU A 78 -8.71 19.95 -4.46
N ARG A 79 -8.49 20.01 -5.77
CA ARG A 79 -9.06 21.04 -6.65
C ARG A 79 -9.22 20.52 -8.07
N VAL A 80 -10.13 21.14 -8.83
CA VAL A 80 -10.25 20.90 -10.27
C VAL A 80 -8.92 21.21 -10.96
N GLY A 81 -8.52 20.35 -11.88
CA GLY A 81 -7.23 20.37 -12.58
C GLY A 81 -6.08 19.70 -11.82
N ALA A 82 -6.28 19.26 -10.57
CA ALA A 82 -5.26 18.47 -9.87
C ALA A 82 -5.12 17.08 -10.49
N VAL A 83 -3.89 16.57 -10.47
CA VAL A 83 -3.50 15.30 -11.08
C VAL A 83 -2.87 14.41 -10.02
N TYR A 84 -3.35 13.18 -9.91
CA TYR A 84 -2.86 12.20 -8.95
C TYR A 84 -2.52 10.87 -9.63
N PRO A 85 -1.37 10.24 -9.32
CA PRO A 85 -1.09 8.88 -9.75
C PRO A 85 -2.12 7.91 -9.15
N TRP A 86 -2.65 7.04 -9.99
CA TRP A 86 -3.57 5.97 -9.62
C TRP A 86 -2.78 4.73 -9.20
N ILE A 87 -3.05 4.24 -8.00
CA ILE A 87 -2.53 2.95 -7.51
C ILE A 87 -3.72 2.03 -7.31
N ASP A 88 -3.71 0.89 -8.00
CA ASP A 88 -4.73 -0.13 -7.85
C ASP A 88 -4.77 -0.67 -6.41
N TYR A 89 -5.97 -0.95 -5.87
CA TYR A 89 -6.16 -1.32 -4.46
C TYR A 89 -5.44 -2.58 -4.01
N TYR A 90 -5.02 -3.46 -4.93
CA TYR A 90 -4.13 -4.57 -4.59
C TYR A 90 -2.88 -4.07 -3.84
N TRP A 91 -2.35 -2.92 -4.27
CA TRP A 91 -1.25 -2.25 -3.62
C TRP A 91 -1.73 -1.17 -2.66
N GLN A 92 -1.12 -1.13 -1.48
CA GLN A 92 -1.24 -0.02 -0.55
C GLN A 92 -0.32 1.15 -0.97
N SER A 93 -0.74 2.38 -0.69
CA SER A 93 0.04 3.59 -1.01
C SER A 93 1.42 3.62 -0.34
N TYR A 94 1.57 3.00 0.84
CA TYR A 94 2.86 2.90 1.52
C TYR A 94 3.88 2.04 0.76
N HIS A 95 3.45 1.05 -0.04
CA HIS A 95 4.39 0.24 -0.84
C HIS A 95 5.13 1.10 -1.88
N VAL A 96 4.45 2.10 -2.45
CA VAL A 96 5.06 3.08 -3.33
C VAL A 96 5.97 4.03 -2.54
N ALA A 97 5.49 4.52 -1.39
CA ALA A 97 6.25 5.45 -0.55
C ALA A 97 7.57 4.85 -0.04
N MET A 98 7.58 3.60 0.45
CA MET A 98 8.78 2.93 0.97
C MET A 98 9.87 2.76 -0.11
N VAL A 99 9.46 2.43 -1.35
CA VAL A 99 10.38 2.30 -2.49
C VAL A 99 10.95 3.66 -2.89
N LEU A 100 10.12 4.70 -2.96
CA LEU A 100 10.57 6.05 -3.34
C LEU A 100 11.45 6.71 -2.27
N ALA A 101 11.21 6.41 -0.97
CA ALA A 101 12.03 6.90 0.12
C ALA A 101 13.47 6.39 0.03
N GLY A 102 13.68 5.16 -0.44
CA GLY A 102 15.00 4.59 -0.73
C GLY A 102 15.91 4.48 0.49
N ARG A 103 15.35 4.31 1.70
CA ARG A 103 16.10 4.14 2.95
C ARG A 103 16.05 2.67 3.34
N TRP A 104 17.09 1.93 3.00
CA TRP A 104 17.14 0.48 3.18
C TRP A 104 18.46 0.07 3.83
N GLU A 105 18.38 -0.76 4.86
CA GLU A 105 19.53 -1.33 5.54
C GLU A 105 19.54 -2.85 5.38
N HIS A 106 20.67 -3.39 4.96
CA HIS A 106 20.84 -4.84 4.90
C HIS A 106 20.74 -5.45 6.29
N ARG A 107 19.92 -6.49 6.45
CA ARG A 107 19.70 -7.16 7.73
C ARG A 107 19.53 -8.66 7.55
N THR A 108 20.17 -9.42 8.44
CA THR A 108 19.88 -10.84 8.62
C THR A 108 18.74 -10.99 9.62
N PHE A 109 17.65 -11.63 9.19
CA PHE A 109 16.53 -11.97 10.07
C PHE A 109 17.00 -12.93 11.15
N THR A 110 16.68 -12.60 12.40
CA THR A 110 16.89 -13.45 13.57
C THR A 110 15.54 -13.72 14.20
N PRO A 111 15.14 -14.99 14.42
CA PRO A 111 13.89 -15.28 15.09
C PRO A 111 13.80 -14.62 16.46
N GLU A 112 12.63 -14.05 16.77
CA GLU A 112 12.36 -13.34 18.01
C GLU A 112 11.19 -13.96 18.77
N ALA A 113 11.03 -13.58 20.05
CA ALA A 113 9.86 -13.96 20.80
C ALA A 113 8.59 -13.32 20.21
N ALA A 114 7.48 -14.04 20.26
CA ALA A 114 6.17 -13.55 19.78
C ALA A 114 5.07 -13.83 20.81
N HIS A 115 4.08 -12.95 20.87
CA HIS A 115 2.80 -13.25 21.49
C HIS A 115 2.02 -14.21 20.60
N TYR A 116 1.56 -15.32 21.18
CA TYR A 116 0.53 -16.15 20.59
C TYR A 116 -0.82 -15.63 21.08
N PHE A 117 -1.75 -15.35 20.18
CA PHE A 117 -3.06 -14.82 20.57
C PHE A 117 -4.20 -15.57 19.87
N ARG A 118 -5.42 -15.39 20.39
CA ARG A 118 -6.67 -15.85 19.77
C ARG A 118 -7.63 -14.68 19.57
N LEU A 119 -8.20 -14.55 18.39
CA LEU A 119 -9.22 -13.56 18.06
C LEU A 119 -10.31 -14.21 17.22
N GLY A 120 -11.57 -14.13 17.66
CA GLY A 120 -12.71 -14.68 16.90
C GLY A 120 -12.58 -16.18 16.59
N GLY A 121 -11.92 -16.95 17.45
CA GLY A 121 -11.68 -18.39 17.25
C GLY A 121 -10.48 -18.74 16.38
N VAL A 122 -9.78 -17.77 15.79
CA VAL A 122 -8.55 -17.95 15.01
C VAL A 122 -7.35 -17.61 15.88
N THR A 123 -6.22 -18.29 15.67
CA THR A 123 -4.97 -17.99 16.36
C THR A 123 -3.98 -17.24 15.46
N GLY A 124 -3.12 -16.43 16.07
CA GLY A 124 -2.14 -15.62 15.37
C GLY A 124 -0.88 -15.38 16.20
N TRP A 125 0.12 -14.81 15.54
CA TRP A 125 1.40 -14.44 16.13
C TRP A 125 1.64 -12.95 15.93
N GLN A 126 2.24 -12.29 16.91
CA GLN A 126 2.67 -10.90 16.78
C GLN A 126 4.00 -10.69 17.51
N PRO A 127 4.94 -9.89 16.99
CA PRO A 127 6.18 -9.57 17.68
C PRO A 127 5.95 -9.02 19.08
N VAL A 128 6.81 -9.38 20.04
CA VAL A 128 6.76 -8.80 21.39
C VAL A 128 6.92 -7.28 21.32
N GLY A 129 6.04 -6.56 22.03
CA GLY A 129 5.98 -5.09 22.05
C GLY A 129 5.01 -4.47 21.04
N ALA A 130 4.51 -5.24 20.08
CA ALA A 130 3.39 -4.79 19.27
C ALA A 130 2.07 -4.92 20.04
N LYS A 131 1.13 -4.00 19.81
CA LYS A 131 -0.19 -4.03 20.45
C LYS A 131 -1.02 -5.16 19.84
N LEU A 132 -1.48 -6.08 20.69
CA LEU A 132 -2.44 -7.11 20.30
C LEU A 132 -3.74 -6.48 19.76
N PRO A 133 -4.40 -7.12 18.79
CA PRO A 133 -5.71 -6.66 18.31
C PRO A 133 -6.71 -6.51 19.44
N GLU A 134 -7.63 -5.56 19.31
CA GLU A 134 -8.70 -5.39 20.30
C GLU A 134 -9.57 -6.64 20.40
N GLY A 135 -9.82 -7.10 21.63
CA GLY A 135 -10.57 -8.33 21.89
C GLY A 135 -9.76 -9.63 21.69
N ALA A 136 -8.46 -9.54 21.39
CA ALA A 136 -7.61 -10.72 21.36
C ALA A 136 -7.32 -11.25 22.77
N GLU A 137 -7.44 -12.56 22.94
CA GLU A 137 -6.97 -13.29 24.12
C GLU A 137 -5.47 -13.56 23.97
N ASP A 138 -4.66 -13.05 24.89
CA ASP A 138 -3.23 -13.35 24.94
C ASP A 138 -3.01 -14.77 25.48
N LEU A 139 -2.46 -15.65 24.66
CA LEU A 139 -2.13 -17.04 24.98
C LEU A 139 -0.68 -17.21 25.43
N GLY A 140 0.05 -16.11 25.63
CA GLY A 140 1.39 -16.06 26.16
C GLY A 140 2.47 -15.85 25.10
N VAL A 141 3.68 -15.56 25.59
CA VAL A 141 4.87 -15.34 24.77
C VAL A 141 5.61 -16.65 24.53
N ARG A 142 6.10 -16.86 23.31
CA ARG A 142 6.96 -18.01 22.96
C ARG A 142 8.24 -17.52 22.29
N GLU A 143 9.37 -18.01 22.79
CA GLU A 143 10.69 -17.73 22.26
C GLU A 143 10.86 -18.26 20.84
N GLY A 144 11.43 -17.45 19.94
CA GLY A 144 11.69 -17.80 18.54
C GLY A 144 10.46 -18.08 17.69
N ALA A 145 9.26 -17.71 18.15
CA ALA A 145 8.01 -17.96 17.43
C ALA A 145 7.67 -16.90 16.38
N TRP A 146 8.33 -15.73 16.40
CA TRP A 146 8.44 -14.89 15.23
C TRP A 146 9.62 -15.43 14.40
N ASP A 147 9.36 -16.42 13.56
CA ASP A 147 10.40 -17.22 12.90
C ASP A 147 10.68 -16.80 11.45
N HIS A 148 9.92 -15.85 10.90
CA HIS A 148 10.15 -15.27 9.59
C HIS A 148 9.42 -13.93 9.41
N GLU A 149 9.83 -13.21 8.37
CA GLU A 149 9.15 -12.08 7.77
C GLU A 149 8.74 -12.41 6.33
N HIS A 150 7.95 -11.52 5.72
CA HIS A 150 7.63 -11.61 4.31
C HIS A 150 8.10 -10.35 3.58
N CYS A 151 8.57 -10.52 2.35
CA CYS A 151 8.82 -9.40 1.46
C CYS A 151 7.50 -8.65 1.20
N GLU A 152 7.46 -7.34 1.41
CA GLU A 152 6.25 -6.55 1.22
C GLU A 152 5.74 -6.54 -0.23
N LEU A 153 6.63 -6.73 -1.21
CA LEU A 153 6.27 -6.70 -2.62
C LEU A 153 5.85 -8.08 -3.13
N CYS A 154 6.72 -9.10 -3.01
CA CYS A 154 6.45 -10.41 -3.62
C CYS A 154 5.92 -11.47 -2.65
N ARG A 155 5.75 -11.13 -1.37
CA ARG A 155 5.37 -12.06 -0.28
C ARG A 155 6.30 -13.26 -0.09
N ALA A 156 7.49 -13.26 -0.69
CA ALA A 156 8.50 -14.30 -0.44
C ALA A 156 8.94 -14.27 1.03
N ARG A 157 9.09 -15.45 1.62
CA ARG A 157 9.51 -15.63 3.01
C ARG A 157 10.98 -15.24 3.22
N ILE A 158 11.24 -14.53 4.32
CA ILE A 158 12.57 -14.09 4.76
C ILE A 158 12.80 -14.65 6.16
N GLY A 159 13.86 -15.44 6.37
CA GLY A 159 14.14 -16.10 7.65
C GLY A 159 14.39 -17.61 7.53
N ASP A 160 14.06 -18.22 6.40
CA ASP A 160 14.48 -19.59 6.08
C ASP A 160 16.01 -19.64 5.96
N PRO A 161 16.67 -20.79 6.24
CA PRO A 161 18.14 -20.90 6.20
C PRO A 161 18.79 -20.39 4.90
N GLU A 162 18.09 -20.49 3.77
CA GLU A 162 18.55 -20.05 2.45
C GLU A 162 18.17 -18.61 2.10
N SER A 163 17.28 -17.97 2.88
CA SER A 163 16.73 -16.63 2.64
C SER A 163 16.63 -15.77 3.91
N ARG A 164 17.61 -15.88 4.82
CA ARG A 164 17.61 -15.08 6.06
C ARG A 164 17.89 -13.60 5.84
N ASP A 165 18.59 -13.26 4.76
CA ASP A 165 18.99 -11.89 4.50
C ASP A 165 17.93 -11.12 3.70
N GLY A 166 17.70 -9.88 4.13
CA GLY A 166 16.81 -8.94 3.47
C GLY A 166 17.26 -7.49 3.70
N TYR A 167 16.37 -6.58 3.35
CA TYR A 167 16.57 -5.15 3.53
C TYR A 167 15.38 -4.59 4.30
N VAL A 168 15.67 -3.74 5.29
CA VAL A 168 14.67 -3.18 6.21
C VAL A 168 14.67 -1.67 6.12
N ASP A 169 13.49 -1.07 6.06
CA ASP A 169 13.34 0.39 6.11
C ASP A 169 13.17 0.90 7.56
N PRO A 170 13.16 2.22 7.80
CA PRO A 170 12.96 2.77 9.15
C PRO A 170 11.60 2.45 9.79
N GLU A 171 10.59 2.06 9.00
CA GLU A 171 9.26 1.65 9.47
C GLU A 171 9.16 0.14 9.68
N LYS A 172 10.29 -0.59 9.51
CA LYS A 172 10.44 -2.04 9.67
C LYS A 172 9.77 -2.89 8.58
N HIS A 173 9.50 -2.31 7.41
CA HIS A 173 9.10 -3.07 6.24
C HIS A 173 10.28 -3.88 5.71
N TRP A 174 10.02 -5.12 5.27
CA TRP A 174 11.05 -6.01 4.75
C TRP A 174 10.95 -6.18 3.23
N LEU A 175 12.10 -6.16 2.56
CA LEU A 175 12.24 -6.59 1.18
C LEU A 175 13.25 -7.73 1.07
N CYS A 176 12.93 -8.72 0.24
CA CYS A 176 13.93 -9.70 -0.18
C CYS A 176 14.94 -9.04 -1.13
N ARG A 177 16.13 -9.64 -1.27
CA ARG A 177 17.20 -9.13 -2.15
C ARG A 177 16.72 -8.85 -3.57
N ALA A 178 15.95 -9.75 -4.16
CA ALA A 178 15.46 -9.59 -5.53
C ALA A 178 14.56 -8.36 -5.71
N CYS A 179 13.64 -8.11 -4.77
CA CYS A 179 12.76 -6.93 -4.82
C CYS A 179 13.53 -5.64 -4.49
N HIS A 180 14.46 -5.69 -3.55
CA HIS A 180 15.31 -4.54 -3.24
C HIS A 180 16.14 -4.12 -4.46
N ASP A 181 16.85 -5.06 -5.08
CA ASP A 181 17.75 -4.77 -6.19
C ASP A 181 16.98 -4.30 -7.43
N ARG A 182 15.79 -4.88 -7.68
CA ARG A 182 14.95 -4.51 -8.83
C ARG A 182 14.20 -3.19 -8.65
N TYR A 183 13.64 -2.95 -7.47
CA TYR A 183 12.68 -1.85 -7.25
C TYR A 183 13.22 -0.77 -6.31
N ALA A 184 13.79 -1.14 -5.16
CA ALA A 184 14.21 -0.15 -4.15
C ALA A 184 15.44 0.66 -4.58
N ILE A 185 16.48 0.01 -5.10
CA ILE A 185 17.72 0.69 -5.54
C ILE A 185 17.43 1.66 -6.68
N THR A 186 16.64 1.22 -7.65
CA THR A 186 16.29 1.96 -8.86
C THR A 186 15.15 2.94 -8.66
N ARG A 187 14.48 2.88 -7.50
CA ARG A 187 13.20 3.55 -7.20
C ARG A 187 12.14 3.25 -8.26
N ASP A 188 12.15 2.02 -8.75
CA ASP A 188 11.23 1.54 -9.77
C ASP A 188 9.92 1.04 -9.14
N ILE A 189 8.82 1.70 -9.49
CA ILE A 189 7.48 1.35 -8.99
C ILE A 189 6.65 0.53 -10.00
N SER A 190 7.29 -0.10 -11.00
CA SER A 190 6.57 -0.85 -12.04
C SER A 190 5.81 -2.06 -11.51
N PHE A 191 6.16 -2.57 -10.33
CA PHE A 191 5.41 -3.63 -9.64
C PHE A 191 3.92 -3.27 -9.45
N VAL A 192 3.59 -1.97 -9.41
CA VAL A 192 2.20 -1.50 -9.30
C VAL A 192 1.34 -1.89 -10.50
N ILE A 193 1.94 -2.05 -11.69
CA ILE A 193 1.20 -2.28 -12.94
C ILE A 193 1.53 -3.60 -13.64
N ASP A 194 2.64 -4.24 -13.29
CA ASP A 194 3.21 -5.41 -13.98
C ASP A 194 2.75 -6.77 -13.41
N ASP A 195 2.14 -6.80 -12.23
CA ASP A 195 1.54 -8.02 -11.65
C ASP A 195 0.24 -8.46 -12.34
#